data_AF-A0AAU1L8Q4-F1
#
_entry.id   AF-A0AAU1L8Q4-F1
#
_cell.length_a   1.000
_cell.length_b   1.000
_cell.length_c   1.000
_cell.angle_alpha   90.00
_cell.angle_beta   90.00
_cell.angle_gamma   90.00
#
_symmetry.space_group_name_H-M   'P 1'
#
loop_
_entity.id
_entity.type
_entity.pdbx_description
1 polymer ?
#
loop_
_entity_poly.entity_id
_entity_poly.type
_entity_poly.pdbx_seq_one_letter_code
_entity_poly.pdbx_strand_id
1 'polypeptide(L)'
;MSFSVYARRVRDHTLPHAHRRSALRSAVVLFKPFGFRATWSYLGTVGDLDRDGDALPRALEKLESSRDAGIAERAAFAERRREEKRILHRQRPSAADTEFFRGPRWPGPDGHRAVVHEVARL
;
A
#
# COMPACT_ATOMS: atom_id res chain seq x y z
N MET A 1 4.74 9.51 -13.67
CA MET A 1 5.59 8.31 -13.50
C MET A 1 4.83 7.23 -12.74
N SER A 2 5.14 5.95 -12.97
CA SER A 2 4.46 4.81 -12.35
C SER A 2 5.14 4.36 -11.06
N PHE A 3 4.42 3.56 -10.25
CA PHE A 3 4.94 2.96 -9.02
C PHE A 3 6.22 2.15 -9.28
N SER A 4 6.24 1.29 -10.30
CA SER A 4 7.37 0.41 -10.62
C SER A 4 8.65 1.18 -10.95
N VAL A 5 8.52 2.37 -11.58
CA VAL A 5 9.68 3.23 -11.87
C VAL A 5 10.31 3.74 -10.57
N TYR A 6 9.50 4.15 -9.60
CA TYR A 6 10.00 4.58 -8.30
C TYR A 6 10.55 3.41 -7.49
N ALA A 7 9.89 2.25 -7.51
CA ALA A 7 10.36 1.03 -6.88
C ALA A 7 11.76 0.62 -7.37
N ARG A 8 12.01 0.71 -8.69
CA ARG A 8 13.34 0.46 -9.26
C ARG A 8 14.38 1.45 -8.72
N ARG A 9 14.05 2.74 -8.64
CA ARG A 9 14.96 3.77 -8.11
C ARG A 9 15.27 3.59 -6.62
N VAL A 10 14.35 3.05 -5.83
CA VAL A 10 14.62 2.75 -4.41
C VAL A 10 15.65 1.63 -4.27
N ARG A 11 15.59 0.63 -5.15
CA ARG A 11 16.53 -0.51 -5.18
C ARG A 11 17.88 -0.19 -5.84
N ASP A 12 17.98 0.92 -6.54
CA ASP A 12 19.20 1.31 -7.25
C ASP A 12 20.25 1.86 -6.27
N HIS A 13 21.22 1.02 -5.91
CA HIS A 13 22.31 1.37 -5.00
C HIS A 13 23.30 2.39 -5.57
N THR A 14 23.26 2.65 -6.88
CA THR A 14 24.11 3.68 -7.51
C THR A 14 23.58 5.09 -7.27
N LEU A 15 22.32 5.24 -6.86
CA LEU A 15 21.71 6.52 -6.57
C LEU A 15 22.01 6.98 -5.14
N PRO A 16 22.22 8.30 -4.92
CA PRO A 16 22.31 8.87 -3.58
C PRO A 16 21.11 8.50 -2.71
N HIS A 17 21.32 8.29 -1.42
CA HIS A 17 20.28 7.92 -0.45
C HIS A 17 19.06 8.87 -0.51
N ALA A 18 19.31 10.18 -0.63
CA ALA A 18 18.26 11.18 -0.76
C ALA A 18 17.35 10.96 -1.99
N HIS A 19 17.92 10.54 -3.13
CA HIS A 19 17.17 10.24 -4.34
C HIS A 19 16.35 8.97 -4.19
N ARG A 20 16.92 7.92 -3.58
CA ARG A 20 16.23 6.66 -3.27
C ARG A 20 15.05 6.92 -2.33
N ARG A 21 15.26 7.71 -1.27
CA ARG A 21 14.21 8.13 -0.33
C ARG A 21 13.12 8.96 -1.01
N SER A 22 13.48 9.90 -1.89
CA SER A 22 12.50 10.68 -2.67
C SER A 22 11.65 9.79 -3.59
N ALA A 23 12.27 8.77 -4.18
CA ALA A 23 11.55 7.77 -4.95
C ALA A 23 10.57 6.97 -4.07
N LEU A 24 10.98 6.54 -2.87
CA LEU A 24 10.08 5.87 -1.92
C LEU A 24 8.89 6.76 -1.53
N ARG A 25 9.12 8.04 -1.24
CA ARG A 25 8.04 9.01 -0.94
C ARG A 25 7.06 9.11 -2.12
N SER A 26 7.57 9.14 -3.34
CA SER A 26 6.75 9.18 -4.55
C SER A 26 5.92 7.91 -4.73
N ALA A 27 6.49 6.74 -4.44
CA ALA A 27 5.76 5.47 -4.43
C ALA A 27 4.63 5.47 -3.39
N VAL A 28 4.89 6.00 -2.19
CA VAL A 28 3.87 6.17 -1.14
C VAL A 28 2.75 7.11 -1.60
N VAL A 29 3.06 8.25 -2.23
CA VAL A 29 2.04 9.19 -2.73
C VAL A 29 1.11 8.53 -3.76
N LEU A 30 1.63 7.63 -4.59
CA LEU A 30 0.85 6.92 -5.59
C LEU A 30 -0.10 5.87 -4.99
N PHE A 31 0.32 5.16 -3.94
CA PHE A 31 -0.48 4.06 -3.37
C PHE A 31 -1.25 4.43 -2.09
N LYS A 32 -0.59 5.10 -1.13
CA LYS A 32 -1.16 5.74 0.08
C LYS A 32 -2.32 4.99 0.78
N PRO A 33 -2.12 3.74 1.24
CA PRO A 33 -3.16 2.92 1.88
C PRO A 33 -3.89 3.61 3.03
N PHE A 34 -3.16 4.33 3.90
CA PHE A 34 -3.72 5.15 4.99
C PHE A 34 -3.58 6.67 4.78
N GLY A 35 -3.27 7.10 3.55
CA GLY A 35 -2.72 8.44 3.34
C GLY A 35 -1.21 8.52 3.62
N PHE A 36 -0.58 9.64 3.28
CA PHE A 36 0.89 9.75 3.24
C PHE A 36 1.54 9.59 4.62
N ARG A 37 1.09 10.35 5.63
CA ARG A 37 1.74 10.42 6.95
C ARG A 37 1.69 9.08 7.68
N ALA A 38 0.50 8.48 7.82
CA ALA A 38 0.31 7.18 8.43
C ALA A 38 1.13 6.09 7.73
N THR A 39 1.06 6.03 6.39
CA THR A 39 1.84 5.07 5.59
C THR A 39 3.34 5.25 5.82
N TRP A 40 3.86 6.48 5.71
CA TRP A 40 5.28 6.77 5.89
C TRP A 40 5.76 6.39 7.29
N SER A 41 4.94 6.66 8.29
CA SER A 41 5.28 6.41 9.68
C SER A 41 5.30 4.91 10.00
N TYR A 42 4.37 4.13 9.43
CA TYR A 42 4.40 2.66 9.52
C TYR A 42 5.59 2.06 8.78
N LEU A 43 5.96 2.60 7.62
CA LEU A 43 7.18 2.17 6.91
C LEU A 43 8.45 2.40 7.75
N GLY A 44 8.49 3.43 8.59
CA GLY A 44 9.59 3.68 9.52
C GLY A 44 9.81 2.58 10.56
N THR A 45 8.88 1.65 10.74
CA THR A 45 9.05 0.51 11.65
C THR A 45 10.11 -0.49 11.19
N VAL A 46 10.55 -0.44 9.92
CA VAL A 46 11.61 -1.31 9.39
C VAL A 46 13.03 -0.74 9.55
N GLY A 47 13.16 0.48 10.09
CA GLY A 47 14.44 1.17 10.30
C GLY A 47 14.37 2.68 10.02
N ASP A 48 15.48 3.38 10.30
CA ASP A 48 15.61 4.82 10.07
C ASP A 48 15.69 5.14 8.57
N LEU A 49 14.56 5.49 7.96
CA LEU A 49 14.48 5.81 6.53
C LEU A 49 15.34 7.02 6.09
N ASP A 50 15.80 7.85 7.03
CA ASP A 50 16.64 9.00 6.73
C ASP A 50 18.13 8.64 6.69
N ARG A 51 18.55 7.57 7.39
CA ARG A 51 19.98 7.21 7.55
C ARG A 51 20.35 5.79 7.12
N ASP A 52 19.42 4.85 7.20
CA ASP A 52 19.63 3.44 6.90
C ASP A 52 19.31 3.14 5.43
N GLY A 53 20.36 2.86 4.66
CA GLY A 53 20.27 2.52 3.23
C GLY A 53 19.55 1.20 2.94
N ASP A 54 19.50 0.29 3.91
CA ASP A 54 18.82 -1.01 3.83
C ASP A 54 17.37 -0.94 4.35
N ALA A 55 17.04 0.08 5.14
CA ALA A 55 15.65 0.33 5.52
C ALA A 55 14.77 0.72 4.32
N LEU A 56 15.32 1.39 3.30
CA LEU A 56 14.53 1.81 2.13
C LEU A 56 13.99 0.61 1.31
N PRO A 57 14.80 -0.40 0.92
CA PRO A 57 14.28 -1.59 0.26
C PRO A 57 13.30 -2.39 1.14
N ARG A 58 13.59 -2.56 2.44
CA ARG A 58 12.66 -3.24 3.37
C ARG A 58 11.30 -2.54 3.48
N ALA A 59 11.31 -1.20 3.51
CA ALA A 59 10.09 -0.41 3.50
C ALA A 59 9.33 -0.56 2.18
N LEU A 60 10.05 -0.59 1.05
CA LEU A 60 9.44 -0.83 -0.26
C LEU A 60 8.79 -2.20 -0.35
N GLU A 61 9.44 -3.26 0.15
CA GLU A 61 8.88 -4.62 0.15
C GLU A 61 7.56 -4.71 0.92
N LYS A 62 7.47 -4.04 2.08
CA LYS A 62 6.19 -3.91 2.81
C LYS A 62 5.13 -3.21 1.96
N LEU A 63 5.49 -2.10 1.31
CA LEU A 63 4.57 -1.32 0.49
C LEU A 63 4.08 -2.11 -0.73
N GLU A 64 4.97 -2.87 -1.38
CA GLU A 64 4.67 -3.74 -2.50
C GLU A 64 3.79 -4.91 -2.09
N SER A 65 4.11 -5.59 -1.00
CA SER A 65 3.28 -6.68 -0.46
C SER A 65 1.85 -6.22 -0.21
N SER A 66 1.68 -5.02 0.35
CA SER A 66 0.36 -4.42 0.53
C SER A 66 -0.31 -4.05 -0.79
N ARG A 67 0.44 -3.49 -1.73
CA ARG A 67 -0.08 -3.12 -3.05
C ARG A 67 -0.58 -4.33 -3.82
N ASP A 68 0.18 -5.42 -3.82
CA ASP A 68 -0.14 -6.66 -4.52
C ASP A 68 -1.36 -7.34 -3.89
N ALA A 69 -1.42 -7.38 -2.56
CA ALA A 69 -2.62 -7.83 -1.85
C ALA A 69 -3.86 -7.00 -2.24
N GLY A 70 -3.73 -5.67 -2.28
CA GLY A 70 -4.83 -4.80 -2.70
C GLY A 70 -5.26 -5.00 -4.17
N ILE A 71 -4.32 -5.33 -5.06
CA ILE A 71 -4.63 -5.69 -6.45
C ILE A 71 -5.39 -7.02 -6.50
N ALA A 72 -4.91 -8.04 -5.79
CA ALA A 72 -5.55 -9.35 -5.71
C ALA A 72 -6.97 -9.26 -5.13
N GLU A 73 -7.16 -8.53 -4.03
CA GLU A 73 -8.47 -8.28 -3.41
C GLU A 73 -9.45 -7.59 -4.39
N ARG A 74 -8.99 -6.59 -5.15
CA ARG A 74 -9.81 -5.92 -6.17
C ARG A 74 -10.15 -6.84 -7.34
N ALA A 75 -9.21 -7.68 -7.76
CA ALA A 75 -9.46 -8.67 -8.82
C ALA A 75 -10.51 -9.71 -8.37
N ALA A 76 -10.35 -10.27 -7.16
CA ALA A 76 -11.32 -11.20 -6.58
C ALA A 76 -12.71 -10.57 -6.43
N PHE A 77 -12.77 -9.30 -5.99
CA PHE A 77 -14.02 -8.55 -5.94
C PHE A 77 -14.63 -8.37 -7.33
N ALA A 78 -13.84 -8.03 -8.35
CA ALA A 78 -14.33 -7.86 -9.70
C ALA A 78 -14.92 -9.16 -10.26
N GLU A 79 -14.28 -10.31 -10.05
CA GLU A 79 -14.81 -11.62 -10.46
C GLU A 79 -16.13 -11.94 -9.74
N ARG A 80 -16.17 -11.79 -8.42
CA ARG A 80 -17.43 -11.97 -7.66
C ARG A 80 -18.53 -11.05 -8.17
N ARG A 81 -18.22 -9.78 -8.45
CA ARG A 81 -19.20 -8.81 -8.97
C ARG A 81 -19.68 -9.15 -10.37
N ARG A 82 -18.84 -9.72 -11.24
CA ARG A 82 -19.29 -10.21 -12.56
C ARG A 82 -20.31 -11.32 -12.39
N GLU A 83 -20.09 -12.24 -11.45
CA GLU A 83 -21.02 -13.34 -11.20
C GLU A 83 -22.34 -12.88 -10.59
N GLU A 84 -22.28 -12.04 -9.56
CA GLU A 84 -23.47 -11.46 -8.93
C GLU A 84 -24.33 -10.65 -9.93
N LYS A 85 -23.71 -9.97 -10.89
CA LYS A 85 -24.43 -9.28 -11.98
C LYS A 85 -25.10 -10.25 -12.94
N ARG A 86 -24.41 -11.34 -13.29
CA ARG A 86 -24.86 -12.33 -14.28
C ARG A 86 -25.97 -13.23 -13.74
N ILE A 87 -25.79 -13.80 -12.56
CA ILE A 87 -26.71 -14.82 -12.01
C ILE A 87 -27.74 -14.21 -11.06
N LEU A 88 -27.32 -13.30 -10.19
CA LEU A 88 -28.19 -12.75 -9.14
C LEU A 88 -28.86 -11.43 -9.56
N HIS A 89 -28.62 -10.97 -10.78
CA HIS A 89 -29.08 -9.68 -11.34
C HIS A 89 -28.81 -8.47 -10.43
N ARG A 90 -27.80 -8.58 -9.54
CA ARG A 90 -27.48 -7.55 -8.55
C ARG A 90 -26.53 -6.52 -9.16
N GLN A 91 -27.09 -5.38 -9.54
CA GLN A 91 -26.33 -4.31 -10.21
C GLN A 91 -25.38 -3.53 -9.29
N ARG A 92 -25.79 -3.32 -8.02
CA ARG A 92 -25.00 -2.54 -7.05
C ARG A 92 -24.22 -3.43 -6.09
N PRO A 93 -22.96 -3.08 -5.78
CA PRO A 93 -22.23 -3.65 -4.64
C PRO A 93 -23.03 -3.52 -3.34
N SER A 94 -22.70 -4.34 -2.33
CA SER A 94 -23.27 -4.14 -1.00
C SER A 94 -22.75 -2.87 -0.33
N ALA A 95 -23.45 -2.42 0.71
CA ALA A 95 -22.96 -1.33 1.56
C ALA A 95 -21.62 -1.71 2.21
N ALA A 96 -21.50 -2.95 2.69
CA ALA A 96 -20.26 -3.50 3.26
C ALA A 96 -19.10 -3.49 2.24
N ASP A 97 -19.35 -3.88 0.98
CA ASP A 97 -18.32 -3.80 -0.07
C ASP A 97 -17.88 -2.35 -0.31
N THR A 98 -18.85 -1.44 -0.32
CA THR A 98 -18.59 -0.01 -0.55
C THR A 98 -17.75 0.57 0.58
N GLU A 99 -18.06 0.24 1.82
CA GLU A 99 -17.29 0.64 3.00
C GLU A 99 -15.86 0.06 2.95
N PHE A 100 -15.74 -1.25 2.71
CA PHE A 100 -14.45 -1.95 2.66
C PHE A 100 -13.47 -1.36 1.64
N PHE A 101 -13.95 -0.91 0.47
CA PHE A 101 -13.10 -0.36 -0.58
C PHE A 101 -12.93 1.17 -0.54
N ARG A 102 -13.74 1.91 0.22
CA ARG A 102 -13.63 3.37 0.34
C ARG A 102 -12.76 3.83 1.51
N GLY A 103 -12.67 3.04 2.58
CA GLY A 103 -11.95 3.43 3.79
C GLY A 103 -10.41 3.39 3.63
N PRO A 104 -9.67 4.23 4.38
CA PRO A 104 -8.22 4.11 4.50
C PRO A 104 -7.89 2.80 5.22
N ARG A 105 -7.10 1.95 4.57
CA ARG A 105 -6.73 0.63 5.08
C ARG A 105 -5.40 0.19 4.50
N TRP A 106 -4.73 -0.73 5.19
CA TRP A 106 -3.59 -1.44 4.66
C TRP A 106 -4.01 -2.81 4.13
N PRO A 107 -4.07 -3.01 2.80
CA PRO A 107 -4.39 -4.31 2.24
C PRO A 107 -3.35 -5.37 2.58
N GLY A 108 -3.81 -6.62 2.67
CA GLY A 108 -2.96 -7.77 2.95
C GLY A 108 -2.66 -8.04 4.42
N PRO A 109 -1.73 -8.96 4.71
CA PRO A 109 -1.57 -9.61 6.01
C PRO A 109 -1.10 -8.65 7.12
N ASP A 110 -0.40 -7.58 6.75
CA ASP A 110 0.09 -6.57 7.69
C ASP A 110 -1.00 -5.57 8.13
N GLY A 111 -2.24 -5.71 7.63
CA GLY A 111 -3.33 -4.77 7.87
C GLY A 111 -3.57 -4.47 9.35
N HIS A 112 -3.70 -5.50 10.16
CA HIS A 112 -3.91 -5.36 11.61
C HIS A 112 -2.76 -4.63 12.29
N ARG A 113 -1.50 -5.01 11.99
CA ARG A 113 -0.31 -4.40 12.59
C ARG A 113 -0.21 -2.91 12.23
N ALA A 114 -0.53 -2.57 10.98
CA ALA A 114 -0.46 -1.20 10.50
C ALA A 114 -1.56 -0.32 11.13
N VAL A 115 -2.76 -0.85 11.38
CA VAL A 115 -3.82 -0.15 12.14
C VAL A 115 -3.41 0.06 13.59
N VAL A 116 -2.95 -0.98 14.28
CA VAL A 116 -2.51 -0.88 15.69
C VAL A 116 -1.41 0.16 15.85
N HIS A 117 -0.46 0.18 14.91
CA HIS A 117 0.61 1.18 14.90
C HIS A 117 0.07 2.61 14.71
N GLU A 118 -0.95 2.82 13.88
CA GLU A 118 -1.56 4.14 13.70
C GLU A 118 -2.35 4.58 14.95
N VAL A 119 -3.15 3.68 15.53
CA VAL A 119 -3.94 3.97 16.74
C VAL A 119 -3.04 4.29 17.93
N ALA A 120 -1.90 3.62 18.07
CA ALA A 120 -0.93 3.88 19.14
C ALA A 120 -0.26 5.26 19.05
N ARG A 121 -0.52 6.06 18.00
CA ARG A 121 0.01 7.43 17.84
C ARG A 121 -1.02 8.54 18.09
N LEU A 122 -2.27 8.21 18.39
CA LEU A 122 -3.32 9.16 18.76
C LEU A 122 -3.25 9.48 20.26
#